data_AF-A0A2E8NCZ6-F1
#
_entry.id   AF-A0A2E8NCZ6-F1
#
_cell.length_a   1.000
_cell.length_b   1.000
_cell.length_c   1.000
_cell.angle_alpha   90.00
_cell.angle_beta   90.00
_cell.angle_gamma   90.00
#
_symmetry.space_group_name_H-M   'P 1'
#
loop_
_entity.id
_entity.type
_entity.pdbx_description
1 polymer ?
#
loop_
_entity_poly.entity_id
_entity_poly.type
_entity_poly.pdbx_seq_one_letter_code
_entity_poly.pdbx_strand_id
1 'polypeptide(L)'
;MLVLKIIVAVAVALAMLRMGIAILRMLATPLPEPPPAGELRKVKLQYRCSLCGTEVRMTVATDEQPDPPRHCMDDMELQLTEE
;
A
#
# COMPACT_ATOMS: atom_id res chain seq x y z
N MET A 1 -27.56 25.79 36.64
CA MET A 1 -26.41 24.89 36.96
C MET A 1 -26.32 23.67 36.05
N LEU A 2 -27.41 22.93 35.78
CA LEU A 2 -27.35 21.71 34.95
C LEU A 2 -26.93 21.98 33.49
N VAL A 3 -27.50 23.00 32.85
CA VAL A 3 -27.20 23.37 31.45
C VAL A 3 -25.73 23.74 31.27
N LEU A 4 -25.15 24.53 32.19
CA LEU A 4 -23.73 24.89 32.17
C LEU A 4 -22.83 23.64 32.26
N LYS A 5 -23.18 22.68 33.14
CA LYS A 5 -22.45 21.41 33.26
C LYS A 5 -22.50 20.58 31.98
N ILE A 6 -23.65 20.55 31.31
CA ILE A 6 -23.83 19.83 30.04
C ILE A 6 -22.96 20.47 28.94
N ILE A 7 -22.97 21.81 28.84
CA ILE A 7 -22.14 22.52 27.85
C ILE A 7 -20.65 22.24 28.08
N VAL A 8 -20.19 22.29 29.32
CA VAL A 8 -18.79 22.00 29.66
C VAL A 8 -18.44 20.55 29.34
N ALA A 9 -19.31 19.58 29.68
CA ALA A 9 -19.07 18.17 29.38
C ALA A 9 -18.95 17.92 27.87
N VAL A 10 -19.83 18.52 27.06
CA VAL A 10 -19.78 18.42 25.59
C VAL A 10 -18.52 19.07 25.02
N ALA A 11 -18.12 20.24 25.54
CA ALA A 11 -16.91 20.92 25.10
C ALA A 11 -15.65 20.08 25.39
N VAL A 12 -15.54 19.48 26.57
CA VAL A 12 -14.43 18.60 26.94
C VAL A 12 -14.42 17.34 26.07
N ALA A 13 -15.56 16.71 25.84
CA ALA A 13 -15.66 15.53 24.99
C ALA A 13 -15.18 15.81 23.54
N LEU A 14 -15.59 16.95 22.96
CA LEU A 14 -15.16 17.36 21.63
C LEU A 14 -13.66 17.68 21.57
N ALA A 15 -13.12 18.30 22.62
CA ALA A 15 -11.69 18.59 22.72
C ALA A 15 -10.86 17.29 22.74
N MET A 16 -11.27 16.30 23.55
CA MET A 16 -10.61 15.00 23.62
C MET A 16 -10.66 14.26 22.28
N LEU A 17 -11.82 14.27 21.61
CA LEU A 17 -11.98 13.64 20.30
C LEU A 17 -11.09 14.29 19.23
N ARG A 18 -11.05 15.63 19.17
CA ARG A 18 -10.21 16.37 18.23
C ARG A 18 -8.72 16.10 18.45
N MET A 19 -8.29 16.04 19.72
CA MET A 19 -6.91 15.77 20.08
C MET A 19 -6.51 14.33 19.70
N GLY A 20 -7.38 13.34 19.95
CA GLY A 20 -7.15 11.96 19.53
C GLY A 20 -7.02 11.83 18.00
N ILE A 21 -7.93 12.44 17.24
CA ILE A 21 -7.87 12.43 15.77
C ILE A 21 -6.60 13.14 15.26
N ALA A 22 -6.17 14.23 15.90
CA ALA A 22 -4.95 14.94 15.50
C ALA A 22 -3.71 14.06 15.66
N ILE A 23 -3.60 13.30 16.76
CA ILE A 23 -2.50 12.36 16.99
C ILE A 23 -2.52 11.23 15.95
N LEU A 24 -3.70 10.66 15.67
CA LEU A 24 -3.84 9.63 14.64
C LEU A 24 -3.42 10.16 13.26
N ARG A 25 -3.76 11.41 12.92
CA ARG A 25 -3.35 12.05 11.67
C ARG A 25 -1.84 12.32 11.60
N MET A 26 -1.18 12.61 12.72
CA MET A 26 0.28 12.77 12.73
C MET A 26 1.01 11.45 12.44
N LEU A 27 0.45 10.32 12.86
CA LEU A 27 1.00 8.99 12.56
C LEU A 27 0.61 8.47 11.18
N ALA A 28 -0.40 9.05 10.55
CA ALA A 28 -0.79 8.71 9.19
C ALA A 28 0.26 9.26 8.22
N THR A 29 1.30 8.47 7.97
CA THR A 29 2.24 8.76 6.88
C THR A 29 1.46 8.71 5.56
N PRO A 30 1.39 9.82 4.79
CA PRO A 30 0.81 9.78 3.46
C PRO A 30 1.59 8.77 2.64
N LEU A 31 0.87 7.95 1.86
CA LEU A 31 1.52 7.01 0.96
C LEU A 31 2.40 7.83 0.00
N PRO A 32 3.71 7.54 -0.11
CA PRO A 32 4.58 8.30 -1.00
C PRO A 32 4.03 8.25 -2.42
N GLU A 33 4.11 9.38 -3.13
CA GLU A 33 3.63 9.47 -4.51
C GLU A 33 4.30 8.37 -5.36
N PRO A 34 3.53 7.67 -6.22
CA PRO A 34 4.09 6.63 -7.06
C PRO A 34 5.18 7.23 -7.95
N PRO A 35 6.40 6.65 -7.98
CA PRO A 35 7.50 7.19 -8.76
C PRO A 35 7.13 7.31 -10.25
N PRO A 36 7.65 8.35 -10.94
CA PRO A 36 7.29 8.66 -12.33
C PRO A 36 7.53 7.48 -13.26
N ALA A 37 6.69 7.35 -14.30
CA ALA A 37 6.78 6.29 -15.28
C ALA A 37 8.16 6.31 -15.97
N GLY A 38 8.85 5.16 -15.99
CA GLY A 38 10.18 5.01 -16.59
C GLY A 38 11.33 4.86 -15.59
N GLU A 39 11.12 5.15 -14.30
CA GLU A 39 12.04 4.75 -13.22
C GLU A 39 11.59 3.41 -12.63
N LEU A 40 12.54 2.63 -12.11
CA LEU A 40 12.31 1.34 -11.46
C LEU A 40 11.22 1.44 -10.36
N ARG A 41 9.99 1.02 -10.68
CA ARG A 41 8.84 0.97 -9.77
C ARG A 41 8.90 -0.31 -8.95
N LYS A 42 8.53 -0.21 -7.66
CA LYS A 42 8.36 -1.41 -6.84
C LYS A 42 7.10 -2.14 -7.28
N VAL A 43 7.26 -3.40 -7.69
CA VAL A 43 6.16 -4.31 -8.03
C VAL A 43 6.29 -5.55 -7.17
N LYS A 44 5.20 -6.29 -6.95
CA LYS A 44 5.23 -7.58 -6.24
C LYS A 44 4.54 -8.62 -7.11
N LEU A 45 5.20 -9.00 -8.20
CA LEU A 45 4.69 -10.00 -9.14
C LEU A 45 5.39 -11.33 -8.90
N GLN A 46 4.63 -12.42 -8.79
CA GLN A 46 5.16 -13.77 -8.69
C GLN A 46 4.96 -14.51 -10.01
N TYR A 47 6.05 -15.00 -10.58
CA TYR A 47 6.07 -15.77 -11.81
C TYR A 47 6.44 -17.22 -11.51
N ARG A 48 5.78 -18.15 -12.19
CA ARG A 48 6.12 -19.57 -12.15
C ARG A 48 6.36 -20.07 -13.57
N CYS A 49 7.47 -20.77 -13.77
CA CYS A 49 7.69 -21.50 -15.01
C CYS A 49 6.80 -22.75 -15.05
N SER A 50 6.00 -22.91 -16.12
CA SER A 50 5.13 -24.08 -16.31
C SER A 50 5.92 -25.37 -16.58
N LEU A 51 7.12 -25.27 -17.13
CA LEU A 51 7.97 -26.41 -17.52
C LEU A 51 8.74 -27.02 -16.35
N CYS A 52 9.40 -26.20 -15.53
CA CYS A 52 10.26 -26.68 -14.43
C CYS A 52 9.71 -26.37 -13.03
N GLY A 53 8.66 -25.54 -12.93
CA GLY A 53 8.07 -25.14 -11.66
C GLY A 53 8.89 -24.11 -10.86
N THR A 54 9.95 -23.53 -11.42
CA THR A 54 10.72 -22.47 -10.75
C THR A 54 9.86 -21.23 -10.55
N GLU A 55 9.91 -20.69 -9.32
CA GLU A 55 9.20 -19.48 -8.92
C GLU A 55 10.17 -18.31 -8.79
N VAL A 56 9.83 -17.17 -9.39
CA VAL A 56 10.62 -15.94 -9.33
C VAL A 56 9.71 -14.80 -8.89
N ARG A 57 10.16 -14.03 -7.91
CA ARG A 57 9.47 -12.82 -7.46
C ARG A 57 10.13 -11.59 -8.07
N MET A 58 9.41 -10.89 -8.93
CA MET A 58 9.83 -9.59 -9.45
C MET A 58 9.46 -8.51 -8.42
N THR A 59 10.48 -7.84 -7.88
CA THR A 59 10.35 -6.80 -6.86
C THR A 59 10.38 -5.38 -7.43
N VAL A 60 10.89 -5.24 -8.66
CA VAL A 60 11.11 -3.96 -9.33
C VAL A 60 10.95 -4.12 -10.84
N ALA A 61 10.22 -3.23 -11.48
CA ALA A 61 10.03 -3.19 -12.94
C ALA A 61 9.84 -1.75 -13.44
N THR A 62 10.08 -1.48 -14.72
CA THR A 62 9.85 -0.16 -15.34
C THR A 62 8.36 0.20 -15.43
N ASP A 63 7.52 -0.83 -15.54
CA ASP A 63 6.08 -0.72 -15.75
C ASP A 63 5.31 -1.55 -14.72
N GLU A 64 4.03 -1.24 -14.55
CA GLU A 64 3.13 -1.93 -13.61
C GLU A 64 2.75 -3.33 -14.12
N GLN A 65 2.77 -3.52 -15.43
CA GLN A 65 2.59 -4.79 -16.13
C GLN A 65 3.78 -5.01 -17.08
N PRO A 66 4.94 -5.43 -16.54
CA PRO A 66 6.10 -5.76 -17.35
C PRO A 66 5.89 -7.09 -18.10
N ASP A 67 6.59 -7.24 -19.23
CA ASP A 67 6.62 -8.51 -19.94
C ASP A 67 7.15 -9.65 -19.04
N PRO A 68 6.59 -10.86 -19.13
CA PRO A 68 7.04 -11.97 -18.30
C PRO A 68 8.52 -12.33 -18.55
N PRO A 69 9.27 -12.67 -17.49
CA PRO A 69 10.65 -13.10 -17.64
C PRO A 69 10.73 -14.45 -18.35
N ARG A 70 11.80 -14.64 -19.14
CA ARG A 70 12.07 -15.91 -19.82
C ARG A 70 12.86 -16.86 -18.95
N HIS A 71 12.38 -18.10 -18.87
CA HIS A 71 13.07 -19.20 -18.22
C HIS A 71 12.71 -20.52 -18.89
N CYS A 72 13.67 -21.44 -18.98
CA CYS A 72 13.52 -22.65 -19.81
C CYS A 72 13.16 -22.36 -21.28
N MET A 73 13.58 -21.20 -21.81
CA MET A 73 13.27 -20.70 -23.16
C MET A 73 11.79 -20.39 -23.41
N ASP A 74 10.95 -20.42 -22.38
CA ASP A 74 9.53 -20.05 -22.46
C ASP A 74 9.24 -18.82 -21.58
N ASP A 75 8.13 -18.15 -21.87
CA ASP A 75 7.66 -17.02 -21.07
C ASP A 75 7.00 -17.55 -19.78
N MET A 76 7.38 -17.04 -18.61
CA MET A 76 6.82 -17.49 -17.34
C MET A 76 5.36 -17.06 -17.15
N GLU A 77 4.58 -17.83 -16.38
CA GLU A 77 3.19 -17.51 -16.05
C GLU A 77 3.10 -16.69 -14.77
N LEU A 78 2.30 -15.63 -14.77
CA LEU A 78 2.01 -14.82 -13.59
C LEU A 78 1.04 -15.58 -12.66
N GLN A 79 1.44 -15.81 -11.42
CA GLN A 79 0.65 -16.57 -10.44
C GLN A 79 -0.32 -15.67 -9.66
N LEU A 80 0.14 -14.52 -9.14
CA LEU A 80 -0.66 -13.59 -8.34
C LEU A 80 -0.09 -12.15 -8.40
N THR A 81 -0.98 -11.18 -8.63
CA THR A 81 -0.76 -9.75 -8.35
C THR A 81 -1.35 -9.49 -6.96
N GLU A 82 -0.54 -9.52 -5.91
CA GLU A 82 -1.00 -9.04 -4.60
C GLU A 82 -0.80 -7.52 -4.57
N GLU A 83 -1.91 -6.78 -4.71
CA GLU A 83 -2.01 -5.31 -4.62
C GLU A 83 -1.61 -4.76 -3.24
#